data_AF-A0A088FWQ0-F1
#
_entry.id   AF-A0A088FWQ0-F1
#
_cell.length_a   1.000
_cell.length_b   1.000
_cell.length_c   1.000
_cell.angle_alpha   90.00
_cell.angle_beta   90.00
_cell.angle_gamma   90.00
#
_symmetry.space_group_name_H-M   'P 1'
#
loop_
_entity.id
_entity.type
_entity.pdbx_description
1 polymer ?
#
loop_
_entity_poly.entity_id
_entity_poly.type
_entity_poly.pdbx_seq_one_letter_code
_entity_poly.pdbx_strand_id
1 'polypeptide(L)'
;ILEVWPGYITAIDENEGGLLMLTDVKHKVLRTQTVYHILMDIIRNDQANLKDRAAKMLIGSIVLTRYNNRTYRIDDIDWGSNPSSSFTNSAGKTETYVEYYRRSYNKEVQDTQQPLLVHRQKARDIPRGRGGKRVTPGQVIALIPEFCFMTGLTDDMRNDFKVMKDLAVHTRVPPEKRRQSLRKLTHSINSTPEARAELERWGLVIDDDIMQLDGRLLPPEKIILGGDREITGGLEADWGRAVTNSPVITSVDLVHWMIVVTMRDQSKAVEFTSMYRKCGNDMGISVQQPLMCVIANARTDTYLKEIKEKLMAQCQLVVIIFPTKRDDRYNAVKKLCCVESPVPSQVIIAKTIGDPKKLRSCTQKIALQINVKLGGELWAVKIPMKGVMMMGIDTYHEKSRNANSYAGIVCSINERCTRWYSRVCCQNPHEELVNGLKPAFVAAIRKYYEVNHALPQRVFIFRDGVGDGQLRYTAEFEVPQLTECFANFGAEYQPKVAVLIVQ
;
A
#
# COMPACT_ATOMS: atom_id res chain seq x y z
N ILE A 1 10.99 -8.39 -22.06
CA ILE A 1 11.47 -8.10 -20.68
C ILE A 1 10.58 -8.74 -19.63
N LEU A 2 9.27 -8.89 -19.85
CA LEU A 2 8.35 -9.57 -18.93
C LEU A 2 7.71 -10.81 -19.54
N GLU A 3 7.51 -11.82 -18.72
CA GLU A 3 6.65 -12.98 -18.98
C GLU A 3 5.56 -13.01 -17.90
N VAL A 4 4.34 -13.41 -18.28
CA VAL A 4 3.21 -13.54 -17.36
C VAL A 4 2.78 -14.98 -17.35
N TRP A 5 2.92 -15.65 -16.22
CA TRP A 5 2.47 -17.03 -16.04
C TRP A 5 1.07 -17.04 -15.44
N PRO A 6 0.06 -17.58 -16.14
CA PRO A 6 -1.26 -17.79 -15.55
C PRO A 6 -1.20 -18.94 -14.54
N GLY A 7 -2.05 -18.86 -13.53
CA GLY A 7 -2.18 -19.90 -12.52
C GLY A 7 -3.40 -19.65 -11.65
N TYR A 8 -3.53 -20.48 -10.62
CA TYR A 8 -4.61 -20.41 -9.66
C TYR A 8 -4.05 -20.34 -8.24
N ILE A 9 -4.73 -19.62 -7.36
CA ILE A 9 -4.58 -19.79 -5.92
C ILE A 9 -5.77 -20.62 -5.48
N THR A 10 -5.51 -21.67 -4.72
CA THR A 10 -6.53 -22.51 -4.12
C THR A 10 -6.35 -22.50 -2.60
N ALA A 11 -7.46 -22.42 -1.89
CA ALA A 11 -7.55 -22.65 -0.46
C ALA A 11 -8.80 -23.50 -0.21
N ILE A 12 -8.72 -24.43 0.73
CA ILE A 12 -9.86 -25.25 1.14
C ILE A 12 -10.14 -24.90 2.59
N ASP A 13 -11.38 -24.54 2.89
CA ASP A 13 -11.79 -24.20 4.24
C ASP A 13 -13.25 -24.58 4.48
N GLU A 14 -13.59 -24.83 5.74
CA GLU A 14 -14.95 -25.11 6.18
C GLU A 14 -15.69 -23.79 6.38
N ASN A 15 -16.78 -23.59 5.66
CA ASN A 15 -17.60 -22.39 5.70
C ASN A 15 -19.08 -22.73 5.95
N GLU A 16 -19.92 -21.72 6.12
CA GLU A 16 -21.37 -21.91 6.12
C GLU A 16 -21.81 -22.57 4.79
N GLY A 17 -22.32 -23.80 4.87
CA GLY A 17 -22.64 -24.64 3.70
C GLY A 17 -21.70 -25.81 3.45
N GLY A 18 -20.63 -25.97 4.25
CA GLY A 18 -19.76 -27.14 4.26
C GLY A 18 -18.33 -26.86 3.80
N LEU A 19 -17.68 -27.88 3.26
CA LEU A 19 -16.29 -27.80 2.79
C LEU A 19 -16.23 -27.09 1.43
N LEU A 20 -15.65 -25.90 1.38
CA LEU A 20 -15.55 -25.10 0.16
C LEU A 20 -14.11 -24.98 -0.33
N MET A 21 -13.94 -25.01 -1.66
CA MET A 21 -12.67 -24.72 -2.31
C MET A 21 -12.69 -23.30 -2.91
N LEU A 22 -12.06 -22.37 -2.21
CA LEU A 22 -11.84 -21.00 -2.69
C LEU A 22 -10.74 -21.02 -3.76
N THR A 23 -11.11 -20.64 -4.97
CA THR A 23 -10.16 -20.59 -6.10
C THR A 23 -10.21 -19.24 -6.80
N ASP A 24 -9.04 -18.67 -7.08
CA ASP A 24 -8.94 -17.46 -7.87
C ASP A 24 -7.83 -17.52 -8.93
N VAL A 25 -8.03 -16.79 -10.03
CA VAL A 25 -7.07 -16.66 -11.12
C VAL A 25 -5.96 -15.71 -10.70
N LYS A 26 -4.72 -16.20 -10.65
CA LYS A 26 -3.52 -15.41 -10.34
C LYS A 26 -2.57 -15.39 -11.50
N HIS A 27 -1.92 -14.25 -11.70
CA HIS A 27 -0.84 -14.09 -12.66
C HIS A 27 0.47 -13.85 -11.93
N LYS A 28 1.48 -14.66 -12.23
CA LYS A 28 2.84 -14.45 -11.72
C LYS A 28 3.65 -13.72 -12.78
N VAL A 29 4.06 -12.50 -12.46
CA VAL A 29 4.89 -11.68 -13.36
C VAL A 29 6.36 -12.01 -13.13
N LEU A 30 7.03 -12.43 -14.19
CA LEU A 30 8.42 -12.81 -14.20
C LEU A 30 9.18 -11.89 -15.13
N ARG A 31 10.43 -11.58 -14.77
CA ARG A 31 11.33 -10.87 -15.67
C ARG A 31 12.09 -11.90 -16.49
N THR A 32 12.34 -11.57 -17.75
CA THR A 32 13.21 -12.37 -18.63
C THR A 32 14.69 -12.20 -18.26
N GLN A 33 15.02 -11.15 -17.51
CA GLN A 33 16.38 -10.86 -17.05
C GLN A 33 16.74 -11.75 -15.84
N THR A 34 17.90 -12.40 -15.91
CA THR A 34 18.47 -13.16 -14.79
C THR A 34 19.19 -12.22 -13.82
N VAL A 35 19.42 -12.66 -12.58
CA VAL A 35 20.19 -11.88 -11.59
C VAL A 35 21.60 -11.61 -12.10
N TYR A 36 22.18 -12.55 -12.85
CA TYR A 36 23.48 -12.36 -13.50
C TYR A 36 23.53 -11.15 -14.42
N HIS A 37 22.52 -10.98 -15.30
CA HIS A 37 22.46 -9.80 -16.18
C HIS A 37 22.39 -8.49 -15.38
N ILE A 38 21.65 -8.48 -14.26
CA ILE A 38 21.57 -7.30 -13.39
C ILE A 38 22.92 -6.99 -12.75
N LEU A 39 23.64 -8.02 -12.28
CA LEU A 39 24.99 -7.85 -11.74
C LEU A 39 25.93 -7.28 -12.81
N MET A 40 25.88 -7.79 -14.05
CA MET A 40 26.69 -7.28 -15.15
C MET A 40 26.34 -5.83 -15.51
N ASP A 41 25.06 -5.45 -15.47
CA ASP A 41 24.65 -4.06 -15.68
C ASP A 41 25.15 -3.14 -14.55
N ILE A 42 25.20 -3.61 -13.30
CA ILE A 42 25.78 -2.84 -12.19
C ILE A 42 27.29 -2.66 -12.41
N ILE A 43 28.01 -3.73 -12.77
CA ILE A 43 29.46 -3.70 -13.03
C ILE A 43 29.80 -2.69 -14.13
N ARG A 44 29.03 -2.68 -15.22
CA ARG A 44 29.25 -1.75 -16.35
C ARG A 44 29.03 -0.29 -15.99
N ASN A 45 28.11 -0.01 -15.08
CA ASN A 45 27.68 1.36 -14.77
C ASN A 45 28.38 1.97 -13.54
N ASP A 46 28.78 1.15 -12.56
CA ASP A 46 29.41 1.62 -11.32
C ASP A 46 30.18 0.47 -10.62
N GLN A 47 31.40 0.21 -11.08
CA GLN A 47 32.25 -0.86 -10.56
C GLN A 47 32.73 -0.60 -9.12
N ALA A 48 32.90 0.68 -8.73
CA ALA A 48 33.44 1.06 -7.43
C ALA A 48 32.48 0.73 -6.27
N ASN A 49 31.16 0.79 -6.49
CA ASN A 49 30.13 0.52 -5.49
C ASN A 49 29.34 -0.76 -5.75
N LEU A 50 29.92 -1.73 -6.48
CA LEU A 50 29.23 -2.95 -6.90
C LEU A 50 28.51 -3.67 -5.75
N LYS A 51 29.22 -3.93 -4.64
CA LYS A 51 28.69 -4.70 -3.52
C LYS A 51 27.51 -4.02 -2.83
N ASP A 52 27.62 -2.71 -2.56
CA ASP A 52 26.56 -1.94 -1.89
C ASP A 52 25.32 -1.82 -2.78
N ARG A 53 25.51 -1.52 -4.07
CA ARG A 53 24.41 -1.40 -5.02
C ARG A 53 23.70 -2.73 -5.28
N ALA A 54 24.46 -3.81 -5.42
CA ALA A 54 23.90 -5.16 -5.55
C ALA A 54 23.14 -5.58 -4.29
N ALA A 55 23.67 -5.33 -3.09
CA ALA A 55 23.00 -5.61 -1.83
C ALA A 55 21.66 -4.86 -1.74
N LYS A 56 21.66 -3.56 -2.04
CA LYS A 56 20.46 -2.71 -2.01
C LYS A 56 19.38 -3.13 -3.01
N MET A 57 19.77 -3.65 -4.18
CA MET A 57 18.83 -4.06 -5.23
C MET A 57 18.33 -5.50 -5.10
N LEU A 58 19.18 -6.43 -4.64
CA LEU A 58 18.91 -7.86 -4.70
C LEU A 58 18.48 -8.44 -3.35
N ILE A 59 19.06 -8.01 -2.23
CA ILE A 59 18.73 -8.56 -0.90
C ILE A 59 17.29 -8.23 -0.55
N GLY A 60 16.53 -9.24 -0.12
CA GLY A 60 15.10 -9.17 0.15
C GLY A 60 14.22 -9.45 -1.08
N SER A 61 14.78 -9.44 -2.30
CA SER A 61 14.03 -9.77 -3.51
C SER A 61 13.78 -11.27 -3.62
N ILE A 62 12.69 -11.63 -4.33
CA ILE A 62 12.34 -13.02 -4.63
C ILE A 62 12.77 -13.37 -6.05
N VAL A 63 13.51 -14.45 -6.20
CA VAL A 63 13.93 -15.02 -7.49
C VAL A 63 13.23 -16.34 -7.77
N LEU A 64 13.02 -16.65 -9.05
CA LEU A 64 12.51 -17.92 -9.55
C LEU A 64 13.63 -18.67 -10.26
N THR A 65 13.81 -19.94 -9.94
CA THR A 65 14.68 -20.86 -10.67
C THR A 65 13.84 -21.69 -11.64
N ARG A 66 14.02 -21.48 -12.95
CA ARG A 66 13.18 -22.13 -14.00
C ARG A 66 13.40 -23.63 -14.11
N TYR A 67 14.53 -24.15 -13.65
CA TYR A 67 14.85 -25.59 -13.75
C TYR A 67 14.07 -26.46 -12.75
N ASN A 68 13.49 -25.88 -11.70
CA ASN A 68 12.67 -26.59 -10.70
C ASN A 68 11.39 -25.83 -10.30
N ASN A 69 11.13 -24.68 -10.94
CA ASN A 69 10.01 -23.77 -10.65
C ASN A 69 9.87 -23.35 -9.18
N ARG A 70 10.97 -23.32 -8.42
CA ARG A 70 11.00 -22.87 -7.02
C ARG A 70 11.36 -21.40 -6.91
N THR A 71 10.83 -20.74 -5.89
CA THR A 71 11.18 -19.37 -5.55
C THR A 71 11.98 -19.29 -4.27
N TYR A 72 12.95 -18.40 -4.24
CA TYR A 72 13.83 -18.17 -3.11
C TYR A 72 13.93 -16.68 -2.82
N ARG A 73 13.96 -16.32 -1.54
CA ARG A 73 14.29 -14.95 -1.11
C ARG A 73 15.81 -14.83 -1.01
N ILE A 74 16.38 -13.83 -1.65
CA ILE A 74 17.81 -13.54 -1.49
C ILE A 74 18.00 -12.91 -0.11
N ASP A 75 18.71 -13.59 0.78
CA ASP A 75 19.03 -13.10 2.12
C ASP A 75 20.44 -12.50 2.17
N ASP A 76 21.34 -12.95 1.30
CA ASP A 76 22.71 -12.45 1.18
C ASP A 76 23.30 -12.74 -0.22
N ILE A 77 24.48 -12.16 -0.51
CA ILE A 77 25.27 -12.48 -1.71
C ILE A 77 26.67 -12.89 -1.24
N ASP A 78 27.07 -14.13 -1.53
CA ASP A 78 28.41 -14.63 -1.25
C ASP A 78 29.36 -14.26 -2.41
N TRP A 79 30.26 -13.33 -2.12
CA TRP A 79 31.30 -12.86 -3.04
C TRP A 79 32.62 -13.63 -2.93
N GLY A 80 32.77 -14.50 -1.92
CA GLY A 80 33.97 -15.30 -1.71
C GLY A 80 33.92 -16.65 -2.44
N SER A 81 32.72 -17.16 -2.68
CA SER A 81 32.48 -18.39 -3.44
C SER A 81 31.99 -18.11 -4.86
N ASN A 82 32.19 -19.07 -5.75
CA ASN A 82 31.77 -19.01 -7.15
C ASN A 82 31.26 -20.39 -7.62
N PRO A 83 30.72 -20.54 -8.84
CA PRO A 83 30.25 -21.82 -9.35
C PRO A 83 31.27 -22.96 -9.33
N SER A 84 32.58 -22.67 -9.37
CA SER A 84 33.65 -23.66 -9.27
C SER A 84 33.93 -24.10 -7.83
N SER A 85 33.38 -23.41 -6.83
CA SER A 85 33.46 -23.83 -5.43
C SER A 85 32.69 -25.14 -5.19
N SER A 86 33.15 -25.92 -4.21
CA SER A 86 32.55 -27.20 -3.84
C SER A 86 31.60 -27.07 -2.64
N PHE A 87 30.58 -27.92 -2.60
CA PHE A 87 29.67 -28.04 -1.47
C PHE A 87 29.37 -29.53 -1.19
N THR A 88 28.96 -29.84 0.03
CA THR A 88 28.53 -31.19 0.39
C THR A 88 27.03 -31.31 0.16
N ASN A 89 26.64 -32.22 -0.73
CA ASN A 89 25.24 -32.45 -1.06
C ASN A 89 24.51 -33.26 0.03
N SER A 90 23.19 -33.42 -0.12
CA SER A 90 22.35 -34.17 0.82
C SER A 90 22.66 -35.67 0.93
N ALA A 91 23.47 -36.21 0.01
CA ALA A 91 23.98 -37.58 0.02
C ALA A 91 25.38 -37.69 0.67
N GLY A 92 25.91 -36.60 1.22
CA GLY A 92 27.24 -36.57 1.85
C GLY A 92 28.40 -36.53 0.85
N LYS A 93 28.13 -36.37 -0.45
CA LYS A 93 29.16 -36.28 -1.48
C LYS A 93 29.52 -34.81 -1.71
N THR A 94 30.82 -34.51 -1.74
CA THR A 94 31.33 -33.21 -2.16
C THR A 94 31.37 -33.14 -3.68
N GLU A 95 30.71 -32.13 -4.25
CA GLU A 95 30.73 -31.83 -5.68
C GLU A 95 30.74 -30.31 -5.90
N THR A 96 31.19 -29.85 -7.07
CA THR A 96 31.13 -28.43 -7.43
C THR A 96 29.71 -28.01 -7.80
N TYR A 97 29.39 -26.71 -7.70
CA TYR A 97 28.09 -26.23 -8.18
C TYR A 97 27.91 -26.51 -9.68
N VAL A 98 28.95 -26.29 -10.51
CA VAL A 98 28.91 -26.61 -11.95
C VAL A 98 28.53 -28.06 -12.21
N GLU A 99 29.18 -29.02 -11.53
CA GLU A 99 28.89 -30.45 -11.69
C GLU A 99 27.47 -30.80 -11.25
N TYR A 100 27.03 -30.26 -10.11
CA TYR A 100 25.69 -30.48 -9.59
C TYR A 100 24.60 -30.01 -10.57
N TYR A 101 24.74 -28.80 -11.12
CA TYR A 101 23.78 -28.23 -12.06
C TYR A 101 23.77 -28.96 -13.41
N ARG A 102 24.94 -29.39 -13.90
CA ARG A 102 25.03 -30.23 -15.10
C ARG A 102 24.37 -31.58 -14.88
N ARG A 103 24.69 -32.26 -13.78
CA ARG A 103 24.18 -33.60 -13.45
C ARG A 103 22.68 -33.63 -13.16
N SER A 104 22.19 -32.68 -12.36
CA SER A 104 20.82 -32.72 -11.83
C SER A 104 19.81 -32.05 -12.75
N TYR A 105 20.23 -31.04 -13.52
CA TYR A 105 19.32 -30.19 -14.30
C TYR A 105 19.74 -30.03 -15.77
N ASN A 106 20.84 -30.65 -16.21
CA ASN A 106 21.42 -30.49 -17.54
C ASN A 106 21.64 -29.00 -17.91
N LYS A 107 22.22 -28.24 -16.96
CA LYS A 107 22.52 -26.82 -17.12
C LYS A 107 24.03 -26.58 -17.11
N GLU A 108 24.50 -25.86 -18.12
CA GLU A 108 25.90 -25.42 -18.21
C GLU A 108 26.03 -23.97 -17.74
N VAL A 109 26.97 -23.74 -16.83
CA VAL A 109 27.28 -22.41 -16.29
C VAL A 109 28.23 -21.71 -17.25
N GLN A 110 27.86 -20.52 -17.74
CA GLN A 110 28.68 -19.77 -18.69
C GLN A 110 29.78 -18.97 -17.98
N ASP A 111 29.43 -18.27 -16.89
CA ASP A 111 30.41 -17.53 -16.09
C ASP A 111 30.72 -18.27 -14.79
N THR A 112 31.93 -18.79 -14.66
CA THR A 112 32.38 -19.51 -13.46
C THR A 112 32.92 -18.59 -12.36
N GLN A 113 33.02 -17.28 -12.60
CA GLN A 113 33.51 -16.28 -11.64
C GLN A 113 32.38 -15.47 -10.99
N GLN A 114 31.13 -15.68 -11.39
CA GLN A 114 29.99 -14.99 -10.79
C GLN A 114 29.85 -15.34 -9.29
N PRO A 115 29.36 -14.41 -8.45
CA PRO A 115 29.09 -14.68 -7.04
C PRO A 115 27.90 -15.65 -6.87
N LEU A 116 27.67 -16.13 -5.66
CA LEU A 116 26.51 -16.97 -5.34
C LEU A 116 25.45 -16.18 -4.55
N LEU A 117 24.17 -16.45 -4.81
CA LEU A 117 23.07 -15.92 -4.02
C LEU A 117 22.79 -16.84 -2.85
N VAL A 118 22.56 -16.28 -1.66
CA VAL A 118 22.33 -17.05 -0.44
C VAL A 118 20.88 -16.90 -0.01
N HIS A 119 20.20 -18.03 0.18
CA HIS A 119 18.89 -18.11 0.81
C HIS A 119 19.01 -18.89 2.12
N ARG A 120 18.48 -18.35 3.21
CA ARG A 120 18.48 -18.98 4.53
C ARG A 120 17.07 -19.44 4.85
N GLN A 121 16.86 -20.76 4.87
CA GLN A 121 15.53 -21.31 5.11
C GLN A 121 15.10 -21.06 6.56
N LYS A 122 13.94 -20.43 6.76
CA LYS A 122 13.36 -20.22 8.10
C LYS A 122 12.57 -21.45 8.53
N ALA A 123 12.52 -21.70 9.85
CA ALA A 123 11.81 -22.86 10.42
C ALA A 123 10.30 -22.93 10.08
N ARG A 124 9.69 -21.81 9.67
CA ARG A 124 8.27 -21.71 9.27
C ARG A 124 8.02 -22.11 7.81
N ASP A 125 9.05 -22.14 6.97
CA ASP A 125 8.97 -22.45 5.53
C ASP A 125 9.15 -23.95 5.22
N ILE A 126 9.02 -24.81 6.24
CA ILE A 126 9.15 -26.26 6.13
C ILE A 126 7.75 -26.84 5.88
N PRO A 127 7.45 -27.45 4.72
CA PRO A 127 6.18 -28.12 4.49
C PRO A 127 5.98 -29.22 5.54
N ARG A 128 4.86 -29.18 6.27
CA ARG A 128 4.45 -30.28 7.17
C ARG A 128 3.80 -31.39 6.32
N GLY A 129 4.59 -32.39 5.92
CA GLY A 129 4.16 -33.66 5.28
C GLY A 129 4.87 -33.93 3.94
N ARG A 130 5.22 -35.14 3.50
CA ARG A 130 5.11 -36.55 3.97
C ARG A 130 6.53 -37.17 3.98
N GLY A 131 6.85 -37.98 4.98
CA GLY A 131 8.11 -38.73 5.06
C GLY A 131 9.15 -38.06 5.98
N GLY A 132 9.39 -38.67 7.13
CA GLY A 132 10.17 -38.08 8.22
C GLY A 132 11.66 -37.96 7.92
N LYS A 133 12.07 -36.81 7.36
CA LYS A 133 13.43 -36.28 7.57
C LYS A 133 13.31 -34.97 8.34
N ARG A 134 13.86 -34.94 9.56
CA ARG A 134 14.09 -33.71 10.33
C ARG A 134 15.01 -32.81 9.48
N VAL A 135 14.45 -31.79 8.85
CA VAL A 135 15.24 -30.72 8.21
C VAL A 135 15.73 -29.81 9.35
N THR A 136 17.04 -29.73 9.52
CA THR A 136 17.67 -28.89 10.56
C THR A 136 17.38 -27.42 10.27
N PRO A 137 16.93 -26.62 11.26
CA PRO A 137 16.79 -25.17 11.10
C PRO A 137 18.12 -24.55 10.66
N GLY A 138 18.09 -23.67 9.66
CA GLY A 138 19.29 -22.93 9.21
C GLY A 138 20.04 -23.49 8.00
N GLN A 139 19.42 -24.36 7.18
CA GLN A 139 20.01 -24.73 5.89
C GLN A 139 20.20 -23.49 5.00
N VAL A 140 21.43 -23.31 4.56
CA VAL A 140 21.85 -22.25 3.65
C VAL A 140 21.85 -22.83 2.24
N ILE A 141 21.03 -22.26 1.36
CA ILE A 141 20.95 -22.63 -0.04
C ILE A 141 21.72 -21.59 -0.86
N ALA A 142 22.74 -22.04 -1.59
CA ALA A 142 23.47 -21.23 -2.54
C ALA A 142 22.91 -21.42 -3.96
N LEU A 143 22.65 -20.33 -4.67
CA LEU A 143 22.06 -20.31 -6.01
C LEU A 143 22.96 -19.56 -6.97
N ILE A 144 23.05 -20.03 -8.22
CA ILE A 144 23.82 -19.37 -9.27
C ILE A 144 22.96 -18.24 -9.89
N PRO A 145 23.43 -16.97 -9.88
CA PRO A 145 22.69 -15.83 -10.44
C PRO A 145 22.23 -16.01 -11.89
N GLU A 146 23.00 -16.72 -12.70
CA GLU A 146 22.68 -17.02 -14.11
C GLU A 146 21.38 -17.81 -14.29
N PHE A 147 21.02 -18.66 -13.31
CA PHE A 147 19.82 -19.48 -13.37
C PHE A 147 18.65 -18.92 -12.53
N CYS A 148 18.85 -17.76 -11.93
CA CYS A 148 17.86 -17.08 -11.10
C CYS A 148 17.22 -15.92 -11.86
N PHE A 149 15.89 -15.96 -12.03
CA PHE A 149 15.13 -14.91 -12.70
C PHE A 149 14.44 -14.04 -11.66
N MET A 150 14.51 -12.71 -11.84
CA MET A 150 13.82 -11.79 -10.93
C MET A 150 12.31 -11.92 -11.10
N THR A 151 11.60 -11.91 -9.97
CA THR A 151 10.13 -11.90 -9.96
C THR A 151 9.58 -10.52 -9.65
N GLY A 152 8.32 -10.27 -10.03
CA GLY A 152 7.64 -9.02 -9.77
C GLY A 152 8.14 -7.84 -10.62
N LEU A 153 7.63 -6.65 -10.32
CA LEU A 153 7.93 -5.41 -11.05
C LEU A 153 8.87 -4.53 -10.21
N THR A 154 9.83 -3.85 -10.86
CA THR A 154 10.56 -2.77 -10.18
C THR A 154 9.65 -1.56 -10.00
N ASP A 155 10.02 -0.64 -9.10
CA ASP A 155 9.29 0.62 -8.97
C ASP A 155 9.37 1.46 -10.27
N ASP A 156 10.48 1.39 -11.01
CA ASP A 156 10.59 2.02 -12.33
C ASP A 156 9.57 1.45 -13.32
N MET A 157 9.42 0.12 -13.37
CA MET A 157 8.45 -0.55 -14.23
C MET A 157 7.01 -0.27 -13.80
N ARG A 158 6.76 -0.12 -12.49
CA ARG A 158 5.44 0.29 -11.95
C ARG A 158 5.11 1.74 -12.30
N ASN A 159 6.12 2.62 -12.35
CA ASN A 159 5.96 4.02 -12.72
C ASN A 159 5.86 4.21 -14.25
N ASP A 160 6.29 3.23 -15.06
CA ASP A 160 6.11 3.24 -16.51
C ASP A 160 4.66 2.89 -16.89
N PHE A 161 3.93 3.91 -17.34
CA PHE A 161 2.54 3.78 -17.76
C PHE A 161 2.34 2.79 -18.92
N LYS A 162 3.31 2.69 -19.85
CA LYS A 162 3.18 1.79 -21.00
C LYS A 162 3.28 0.34 -20.55
N VAL A 163 4.28 0.02 -19.72
CA VAL A 163 4.45 -1.33 -19.14
C VAL A 163 3.24 -1.73 -18.31
N MET A 164 2.74 -0.83 -17.46
CA MET A 164 1.56 -1.13 -16.63
C MET A 164 0.27 -1.27 -17.45
N LYS A 165 0.13 -0.50 -18.54
CA LYS A 165 -1.02 -0.63 -19.46
C LYS A 165 -1.01 -1.98 -20.17
N ASP A 166 0.13 -2.40 -20.72
CA ASP A 166 0.28 -3.68 -21.41
C ASP A 166 0.06 -4.85 -20.43
N LEU A 167 0.64 -4.76 -19.22
CA LEU A 167 0.42 -5.76 -18.17
C LEU A 167 -1.05 -5.83 -17.72
N ALA A 168 -1.74 -4.69 -17.65
CA ALA A 168 -3.14 -4.63 -17.28
C ALA A 168 -4.05 -5.38 -18.27
N VAL A 169 -3.72 -5.39 -19.56
CA VAL A 169 -4.47 -6.15 -20.57
C VAL A 169 -4.49 -7.65 -20.27
N HIS A 170 -3.39 -8.18 -19.72
CA HIS A 170 -3.25 -9.60 -19.40
C HIS A 170 -3.66 -9.95 -17.96
N THR A 171 -3.52 -9.02 -17.01
CA THR A 171 -3.76 -9.28 -15.58
C THR A 171 -5.16 -8.86 -15.11
N ARG A 172 -5.82 -7.91 -15.78
CA ARG A 172 -7.20 -7.52 -15.47
C ARG A 172 -8.17 -8.45 -16.19
N VAL A 173 -8.56 -9.53 -15.52
CA VAL A 173 -9.53 -10.49 -16.02
C VAL A 173 -10.96 -10.01 -15.68
N PRO A 174 -11.82 -9.71 -16.68
CA PRO A 174 -13.23 -9.39 -16.45
C PRO A 174 -13.97 -10.54 -15.74
N PRO A 175 -15.04 -10.26 -14.98
CA PRO A 175 -15.76 -11.28 -14.19
C PRO A 175 -16.15 -12.53 -14.99
N GLU A 176 -16.67 -12.33 -16.22
CA GLU A 176 -17.09 -13.45 -17.07
C GLU A 176 -15.92 -14.33 -17.50
N LYS A 177 -14.78 -13.73 -17.89
CA LYS A 177 -13.57 -14.50 -18.21
C LYS A 177 -13.01 -15.21 -16.99
N ARG A 178 -13.11 -14.60 -15.80
CA ARG A 178 -12.67 -15.20 -14.54
C ARG A 178 -13.49 -16.46 -14.24
N ARG A 179 -14.82 -16.38 -14.34
CA ARG A 179 -15.73 -17.53 -14.19
C ARG A 179 -15.41 -18.64 -15.20
N GLN A 180 -15.17 -18.30 -16.46
CA GLN A 180 -14.79 -19.27 -17.48
C GLN A 180 -13.47 -19.98 -17.17
N SER A 181 -12.46 -19.26 -16.68
CA SER A 181 -11.20 -19.87 -16.26
C SER A 181 -11.37 -20.82 -15.08
N LEU A 182 -12.20 -20.46 -14.10
CA LEU A 182 -12.52 -21.33 -12.96
C LEU A 182 -13.25 -22.59 -13.41
N ARG A 183 -14.27 -22.49 -14.27
CA ARG A 183 -14.96 -23.65 -14.85
C ARG A 183 -14.00 -24.55 -15.64
N LYS A 184 -13.07 -23.98 -16.40
CA LYS A 184 -12.05 -24.75 -17.11
C LYS A 184 -11.14 -25.53 -16.16
N LEU A 185 -10.75 -24.93 -15.04
CA LEU A 185 -9.96 -25.63 -14.02
C LEU A 185 -10.76 -26.81 -13.45
N THR A 186 -11.99 -26.57 -13.00
CA THR A 186 -12.82 -27.63 -12.42
C THR A 186 -13.08 -28.76 -13.40
N HIS A 187 -13.43 -28.42 -14.64
CA HIS A 187 -13.59 -29.40 -15.70
C HIS A 187 -12.31 -30.19 -15.97
N SER A 188 -11.15 -29.54 -15.94
CA SER A 188 -9.85 -30.22 -16.10
C SER A 188 -9.58 -31.18 -14.94
N ILE A 189 -9.88 -30.81 -13.70
CA ILE A 189 -9.68 -31.67 -12.53
C ILE A 189 -10.61 -32.89 -12.62
N ASN A 190 -11.90 -32.68 -12.91
CA ASN A 190 -12.90 -33.75 -13.00
C ASN A 190 -12.68 -34.68 -14.20
N SER A 191 -12.07 -34.19 -15.29
CA SER A 191 -11.78 -34.97 -16.50
C SER A 191 -10.45 -35.71 -16.45
N THR A 192 -9.53 -35.37 -15.53
CA THR A 192 -8.25 -36.06 -15.36
C THR A 192 -8.41 -37.26 -14.42
N PRO A 193 -8.27 -38.52 -14.91
CA PRO A 193 -8.55 -39.71 -14.10
C PRO A 193 -7.71 -39.81 -12.82
N GLU A 194 -6.43 -39.41 -12.87
CA GLU A 194 -5.52 -39.47 -11.72
C GLU A 194 -5.94 -38.49 -10.61
N ALA A 195 -6.36 -37.29 -10.98
CA ALA A 195 -6.82 -36.27 -10.04
C ALA A 195 -8.16 -36.67 -9.40
N ARG A 196 -9.08 -37.16 -10.23
CA ARG A 196 -10.38 -37.67 -9.78
C ARG A 196 -10.25 -38.86 -8.83
N ALA A 197 -9.40 -39.84 -9.18
CA ALA A 197 -9.18 -41.01 -8.34
C ALA A 197 -8.55 -40.65 -6.97
N GLU A 198 -7.70 -39.61 -6.91
CA GLU A 198 -7.19 -39.12 -5.62
C GLU A 198 -8.31 -38.48 -4.79
N LEU A 199 -9.18 -37.65 -5.38
CA LEU A 199 -10.31 -37.04 -4.67
C LEU A 199 -11.33 -38.08 -4.18
N GLU A 200 -11.71 -39.02 -5.04
CA GLU A 200 -12.66 -40.09 -4.72
C GLU A 200 -12.13 -41.00 -3.60
N ARG A 201 -10.81 -41.21 -3.50
CA ARG A 201 -10.18 -41.94 -2.40
C ARG A 201 -10.46 -41.30 -1.03
N TRP A 202 -10.60 -39.99 -0.99
CA TRP A 202 -10.98 -39.24 0.21
C TRP A 202 -12.50 -39.06 0.36
N GLY A 203 -13.30 -39.62 -0.56
CA GLY A 203 -14.75 -39.42 -0.61
C GLY A 203 -15.16 -38.01 -1.04
N LEU A 204 -14.27 -37.29 -1.73
CA LEU A 204 -14.48 -35.90 -2.15
C LEU A 204 -14.88 -35.83 -3.62
N VAL A 205 -15.78 -34.91 -3.94
CA VAL A 205 -16.20 -34.55 -5.30
C VAL A 205 -16.19 -33.04 -5.41
N ILE A 206 -15.73 -32.51 -6.54
CA ILE A 206 -15.75 -31.06 -6.82
C ILE A 206 -16.92 -30.76 -7.76
N ASP A 207 -17.80 -29.86 -7.35
CA ASP A 207 -18.93 -29.38 -8.16
C ASP A 207 -18.44 -28.67 -9.43
N ASP A 208 -19.14 -28.87 -10.56
CA ASP A 208 -18.74 -28.36 -11.88
C ASP A 208 -18.86 -26.83 -12.05
N ASP A 209 -19.50 -26.14 -11.10
CA ASP A 209 -19.73 -24.69 -11.17
C ASP A 209 -19.55 -23.99 -9.82
N ILE A 210 -19.50 -22.66 -9.86
CA ILE A 210 -19.42 -21.81 -8.66
C ILE A 210 -20.70 -21.94 -7.80
N MET A 211 -20.51 -21.92 -6.49
CA MET A 211 -21.62 -21.86 -5.53
C MET A 211 -22.45 -20.58 -5.76
N GLN A 212 -23.77 -20.75 -5.83
CA GLN A 212 -24.71 -19.63 -5.89
C GLN A 212 -24.98 -19.12 -4.47
N LEU A 213 -24.96 -17.79 -4.31
CA LEU A 213 -25.18 -17.13 -3.04
C LEU A 213 -26.21 -16.01 -3.22
N ASP A 214 -27.15 -15.91 -2.28
CA ASP A 214 -28.11 -14.82 -2.23
C ASP A 214 -27.47 -13.59 -1.58
N GLY A 215 -27.26 -12.55 -2.39
CA GLY A 215 -26.76 -11.25 -1.94
C GLY A 215 -27.88 -10.25 -1.68
N ARG A 216 -27.61 -9.24 -0.82
CA ARG A 216 -28.50 -8.09 -0.64
C ARG A 216 -27.85 -6.82 -1.19
N LEU A 217 -28.56 -6.11 -2.06
CA LEU A 217 -28.16 -4.78 -2.51
C LEU A 217 -28.73 -3.74 -1.55
N LEU A 218 -27.84 -3.04 -0.84
CA LEU A 218 -28.26 -1.94 0.05
C LEU A 218 -28.73 -0.73 -0.78
N PRO A 219 -29.74 0.02 -0.31
CA PRO A 219 -30.19 1.23 -0.99
C PRO A 219 -29.07 2.30 -1.01
N PRO A 220 -28.97 3.11 -2.07
CA PRO A 220 -28.02 4.22 -2.10
C PRO A 220 -28.27 5.23 -0.97
N GLU A 221 -27.20 5.60 -0.28
CA GLU A 221 -27.27 6.62 0.78
C GLU A 221 -27.43 8.03 0.21
N LYS A 222 -27.99 8.91 1.05
CA LYS A 222 -28.09 10.35 0.74
C LYS A 222 -26.82 11.08 1.16
N ILE A 223 -26.29 11.88 0.24
CA ILE A 223 -25.13 12.74 0.47
C ILE A 223 -25.64 14.16 0.77
N ILE A 224 -25.22 14.71 1.90
CA ILE A 224 -25.54 16.07 2.35
C ILE A 224 -24.40 16.99 1.92
N LEU A 225 -24.72 18.09 1.23
CA LEU A 225 -23.80 19.14 0.78
C LEU A 225 -24.01 20.44 1.58
N GLY A 226 -23.30 21.51 1.20
CA GLY A 226 -23.49 22.84 1.77
C GLY A 226 -24.92 23.34 1.62
N GLY A 227 -25.39 24.09 2.62
CA GLY A 227 -26.78 24.53 2.72
C GLY A 227 -27.78 23.39 2.97
N ASP A 228 -27.33 22.27 3.53
CA ASP A 228 -28.12 21.06 3.82
C ASP A 228 -28.85 20.47 2.60
N ARG A 229 -28.29 20.70 1.40
CA ARG A 229 -28.80 20.09 0.16
C ARG A 229 -28.49 18.60 0.15
N GLU A 230 -29.51 17.77 -0.08
CA GLU A 230 -29.38 16.32 -0.23
C GLU A 230 -29.32 15.90 -1.71
N ILE A 231 -28.44 14.96 -2.03
CA ILE A 231 -28.36 14.28 -3.33
C ILE A 231 -28.18 12.76 -3.13
N THR A 232 -28.31 11.98 -4.20
CA THR A 232 -27.94 10.56 -4.22
C THR A 232 -26.80 10.31 -5.21
N GLY A 233 -25.88 9.40 -4.87
CA GLY A 233 -24.83 8.93 -5.78
C GLY A 233 -25.32 7.93 -6.83
N GLY A 234 -26.61 7.57 -6.81
CA GLY A 234 -27.18 6.54 -7.67
C GLY A 234 -26.60 5.15 -7.42
N LEU A 235 -26.84 4.22 -8.36
CA LEU A 235 -26.33 2.84 -8.28
C LEU A 235 -24.81 2.75 -8.49
N GLU A 236 -24.21 3.74 -9.15
CA GLU A 236 -22.76 3.81 -9.39
C GLU A 236 -21.98 4.38 -8.19
N ALA A 237 -22.69 4.92 -7.19
CA ALA A 237 -22.10 5.57 -6.02
C ALA A 237 -21.08 6.69 -6.37
N ASP A 238 -21.41 7.53 -7.36
CA ASP A 238 -20.59 8.69 -7.76
C ASP A 238 -21.37 10.01 -7.61
N TRP A 239 -20.78 10.93 -6.85
CA TRP A 239 -21.30 12.29 -6.63
C TRP A 239 -20.24 13.37 -6.86
N GLY A 240 -19.13 13.03 -7.54
CA GLY A 240 -18.00 13.93 -7.72
C GLY A 240 -18.38 15.24 -8.41
N ARG A 241 -19.23 15.18 -9.43
CA ARG A 241 -19.74 16.38 -10.13
C ARG A 241 -20.54 17.29 -9.20
N ALA A 242 -21.37 16.71 -8.33
CA ALA A 242 -22.24 17.47 -7.46
C ALA A 242 -21.45 18.23 -6.39
N VAL A 243 -20.46 17.58 -5.76
CA VAL A 243 -19.57 18.22 -4.78
C VAL A 243 -18.75 19.35 -5.42
N THR A 244 -18.38 19.23 -6.69
CA THR A 244 -17.57 20.26 -7.36
C THR A 244 -18.37 21.43 -7.94
N ASN A 245 -19.70 21.32 -7.99
CA ASN A 245 -20.61 22.32 -8.57
C ASN A 245 -21.62 22.83 -7.53
N SER A 246 -21.32 22.68 -6.24
CA SER A 246 -22.17 23.14 -5.15
C SER A 246 -21.31 23.56 -3.98
N PRO A 247 -21.80 24.47 -3.13
CA PRO A 247 -21.12 24.82 -1.89
C PRO A 247 -20.80 23.59 -1.04
N VAL A 248 -19.59 23.57 -0.47
CA VAL A 248 -19.20 22.58 0.53
C VAL A 248 -19.91 22.87 1.87
N ILE A 249 -19.98 21.89 2.77
CA ILE A 249 -20.61 22.06 4.11
C ILE A 249 -19.94 23.19 4.90
N THR A 250 -18.61 23.19 4.93
CA THR A 250 -17.82 24.22 5.59
C THR A 250 -16.64 24.58 4.71
N SER A 251 -16.68 25.76 4.12
CA SER A 251 -15.58 26.31 3.35
C SER A 251 -14.58 27.02 4.27
N VAL A 252 -13.31 26.92 3.92
CA VAL A 252 -12.24 27.71 4.53
C VAL A 252 -11.66 28.62 3.46
N ASP A 253 -11.89 29.91 3.60
CA ASP A 253 -11.39 30.91 2.66
C ASP A 253 -9.86 30.93 2.66
N LEU A 254 -9.28 30.94 1.45
CA LEU A 254 -7.85 30.88 1.21
C LEU A 254 -7.32 32.28 0.94
N VAL A 255 -6.94 32.98 2.01
CA VAL A 255 -6.55 34.39 2.01
C VAL A 255 -5.03 34.54 1.94
N HIS A 256 -4.29 33.91 2.84
CA HIS A 256 -2.85 34.03 2.96
C HIS A 256 -2.19 32.69 2.61
N TRP A 257 -1.67 32.56 1.39
CA TRP A 257 -1.05 31.34 0.92
C TRP A 257 0.02 31.66 -0.11
N MET A 258 0.89 30.70 -0.37
CA MET A 258 2.00 30.88 -1.30
C MET A 258 2.11 29.72 -2.28
N ILE A 259 2.65 30.01 -3.46
CA ILE A 259 3.03 29.02 -4.47
C ILE A 259 4.53 29.08 -4.69
N VAL A 260 5.22 27.95 -4.52
CA VAL A 260 6.64 27.79 -4.89
C VAL A 260 6.73 27.02 -6.19
N VAL A 261 7.31 27.64 -7.22
CA VAL A 261 7.37 27.10 -8.58
C VAL A 261 8.66 27.51 -9.28
N THR A 262 9.13 26.70 -10.23
CA THR A 262 10.28 27.08 -11.05
C THR A 262 9.91 28.13 -12.11
N MET A 263 10.87 28.94 -12.55
CA MET A 263 10.70 29.89 -13.67
C MET A 263 10.03 29.25 -14.90
N ARG A 264 10.38 28.00 -15.23
CA ARG A 264 9.83 27.26 -16.38
C ARG A 264 8.33 26.99 -16.29
N ASP A 265 7.82 26.76 -15.08
CA ASP A 265 6.43 26.35 -14.85
C ASP A 265 5.56 27.48 -14.27
N GLN A 266 6.08 28.72 -14.25
CA GLN A 266 5.38 29.88 -13.69
C GLN A 266 4.04 30.15 -14.38
N SER A 267 3.95 30.03 -15.71
CA SER A 267 2.70 30.21 -16.45
C SER A 267 1.61 29.24 -15.98
N LYS A 268 1.96 27.97 -15.76
CA LYS A 268 1.04 26.95 -15.24
C LYS A 268 0.54 27.28 -13.83
N ALA A 269 1.39 27.87 -12.99
CA ALA A 269 1.01 28.32 -11.65
C ALA A 269 -0.04 29.45 -11.72
N VAL A 270 0.13 30.39 -12.64
CA VAL A 270 -0.81 31.49 -12.88
C VAL A 270 -2.14 30.96 -13.40
N GLU A 271 -2.12 30.06 -14.40
CA GLU A 271 -3.31 29.41 -14.93
C GLU A 271 -4.05 28.58 -13.87
N PHE A 272 -3.32 27.82 -13.06
CA PHE A 272 -3.86 27.08 -11.92
C PHE A 272 -4.55 28.02 -10.93
N THR A 273 -3.90 29.14 -10.57
CA THR A 273 -4.45 30.13 -9.64
C THR A 273 -5.76 30.70 -10.17
N SER A 274 -5.79 31.11 -11.46
CA SER A 274 -7.00 31.61 -12.10
C SER A 274 -8.12 30.58 -12.12
N MET A 275 -7.81 29.32 -12.45
CA MET A 275 -8.78 28.23 -12.43
C MET A 275 -9.27 27.94 -11.01
N TYR A 276 -8.39 28.00 -10.01
CA TYR A 276 -8.74 27.72 -8.62
C TYR A 276 -9.70 28.79 -8.08
N ARG A 277 -9.49 30.06 -8.40
CA ARG A 277 -10.45 31.12 -8.05
C ARG A 277 -11.85 30.86 -8.62
N LYS A 278 -11.93 30.41 -9.89
CA LYS A 278 -13.22 30.03 -10.52
C LYS A 278 -13.87 28.84 -9.83
N CYS A 279 -13.12 27.74 -9.67
CA CYS A 279 -13.63 26.51 -9.05
C CYS A 279 -13.96 26.70 -7.56
N GLY A 280 -13.21 27.54 -6.86
CA GLY A 280 -13.43 27.88 -5.46
C GLY A 280 -14.79 28.56 -5.29
N ASN A 281 -15.12 29.54 -6.13
CA ASN A 281 -16.42 30.19 -6.12
C ASN A 281 -17.58 29.20 -6.33
N ASP A 282 -17.46 28.26 -7.27
CA ASP A 282 -18.45 27.19 -7.50
C ASP A 282 -18.69 26.34 -6.22
N MET A 283 -17.67 26.23 -5.36
CA MET A 283 -17.68 25.46 -4.12
C MET A 283 -17.92 26.32 -2.86
N GLY A 284 -18.16 27.63 -3.00
CA GLY A 284 -18.33 28.54 -1.86
C GLY A 284 -17.03 28.86 -1.09
N ILE A 285 -15.87 28.72 -1.74
CA ILE A 285 -14.53 29.00 -1.18
C ILE A 285 -13.97 30.26 -1.84
N SER A 286 -13.75 31.33 -1.08
CA SER A 286 -13.06 32.52 -1.55
C SER A 286 -11.55 32.26 -1.63
N VAL A 287 -10.96 32.46 -2.81
CA VAL A 287 -9.53 32.25 -3.05
C VAL A 287 -8.87 33.57 -3.46
N GLN A 288 -7.97 34.07 -2.62
CA GLN A 288 -7.19 35.27 -2.87
C GLN A 288 -5.93 34.97 -3.68
N GLN A 289 -5.25 36.03 -4.15
CA GLN A 289 -4.01 35.88 -4.90
C GLN A 289 -2.89 35.36 -3.98
N PRO A 290 -2.16 34.29 -4.36
CA PRO A 290 -1.05 33.78 -3.59
C PRO A 290 0.18 34.68 -3.70
N LEU A 291 1.05 34.60 -2.70
CA LEU A 291 2.45 35.00 -2.86
C LEU A 291 3.14 34.02 -3.83
N MET A 292 3.56 34.52 -4.99
CA MET A 292 4.26 33.72 -6.00
C MET A 292 5.78 33.74 -5.75
N CYS A 293 6.33 32.60 -5.35
CA CYS A 293 7.75 32.41 -5.10
C CYS A 293 8.39 31.63 -6.26
N VAL A 294 9.02 32.37 -7.17
CA VAL A 294 9.62 31.78 -8.38
C VAL A 294 11.09 31.47 -8.15
N ILE A 295 11.44 30.18 -8.20
CA ILE A 295 12.81 29.71 -7.97
C ILE A 295 13.56 29.46 -9.27
N ALA A 296 14.87 29.68 -9.24
CA ALA A 296 15.74 29.58 -10.42
C ALA A 296 15.92 28.13 -10.92
N ASN A 297 15.89 27.15 -10.03
CA ASN A 297 16.12 25.74 -10.37
C ASN A 297 15.27 24.81 -9.49
N ALA A 298 15.15 23.55 -9.91
CA ALA A 298 14.35 22.55 -9.22
C ALA A 298 15.14 21.72 -8.19
N ARG A 299 16.22 22.22 -7.58
CA ARG A 299 16.94 21.50 -6.53
C ARG A 299 16.13 21.48 -5.25
N THR A 300 16.22 20.38 -4.51
CA THR A 300 15.47 20.19 -3.26
C THR A 300 15.78 21.31 -2.26
N ASP A 301 17.05 21.64 -2.05
CA ASP A 301 17.47 22.69 -1.11
C ASP A 301 16.93 24.07 -1.48
N THR A 302 16.77 24.36 -2.78
CA THR A 302 16.19 25.62 -3.25
C THR A 302 14.72 25.73 -2.87
N TYR A 303 13.93 24.66 -2.98
CA TYR A 303 12.55 24.65 -2.47
C TYR A 303 12.52 24.84 -0.95
N LEU A 304 13.35 24.11 -0.21
CA LEU A 304 13.35 24.18 1.26
C LEU A 304 13.75 25.57 1.75
N LYS A 305 14.78 26.17 1.15
CA LYS A 305 15.23 27.53 1.46
C LYS A 305 14.14 28.55 1.20
N GLU A 306 13.55 28.54 0.01
CA GLU A 306 12.51 29.51 -0.36
C GLU A 306 11.29 29.42 0.57
N ILE A 307 10.86 28.20 0.92
CA ILE A 307 9.76 27.99 1.87
C ILE A 307 10.14 28.58 3.23
N LYS A 308 11.33 28.25 3.78
CA LYS A 308 11.76 28.76 5.10
C LYS A 308 11.86 30.27 5.16
N GLU A 309 12.38 30.91 4.10
CA GLU A 309 12.60 32.36 4.07
C GLU A 309 11.32 33.18 3.85
N LYS A 310 10.33 32.63 3.12
CA LYS A 310 9.10 33.34 2.75
C LYS A 310 7.88 32.93 3.57
N LEU A 311 7.97 31.86 4.37
CA LEU A 311 6.86 31.42 5.21
C LEU A 311 6.58 32.45 6.31
N MET A 312 5.43 33.10 6.21
CA MET A 312 4.91 34.02 7.23
C MET A 312 4.05 33.27 8.24
N ALA A 313 3.95 33.78 9.47
CA ALA A 313 3.16 33.16 10.55
C ALA A 313 1.66 33.00 10.20
N GLN A 314 1.10 33.92 9.42
CA GLN A 314 -0.30 33.89 8.96
C GLN A 314 -0.54 33.04 7.71
N CYS A 315 0.49 32.39 7.16
CA CYS A 315 0.34 31.57 5.96
C CYS A 315 -0.49 30.31 6.25
N GLN A 316 -1.64 30.18 5.59
CA GLN A 316 -2.56 29.06 5.74
C GLN A 316 -2.07 27.80 4.99
N LEU A 317 -1.40 27.98 3.84
CA LEU A 317 -1.04 26.89 2.94
C LEU A 317 0.19 27.22 2.08
N VAL A 318 1.06 26.23 1.91
CA VAL A 318 2.12 26.24 0.90
C VAL A 318 1.78 25.27 -0.24
N VAL A 319 1.64 25.80 -1.45
CA VAL A 319 1.52 24.99 -2.67
C VAL A 319 2.90 24.89 -3.33
N ILE A 320 3.32 23.67 -3.69
CA ILE A 320 4.61 23.42 -4.32
C ILE A 320 4.37 22.72 -5.66
N ILE A 321 4.84 23.35 -6.75
CA ILE A 321 4.69 22.79 -8.09
C ILE A 321 6.02 22.17 -8.53
N PHE A 322 6.07 20.84 -8.57
CA PHE A 322 7.24 20.12 -9.04
C PHE A 322 7.19 19.87 -10.54
N PRO A 323 8.32 20.00 -11.27
CA PRO A 323 8.36 19.68 -12.70
C PRO A 323 8.13 18.18 -12.97
N THR A 324 8.62 17.31 -12.09
CA THR A 324 8.56 15.84 -12.20
C THR A 324 8.31 15.20 -10.83
N LYS A 325 7.82 13.95 -10.84
CA LYS A 325 7.66 13.14 -9.63
C LYS A 325 9.04 12.70 -9.13
N ARG A 326 9.39 13.10 -7.90
CA ARG A 326 10.63 12.73 -7.22
C ARG A 326 10.36 12.56 -5.73
N ASP A 327 10.44 11.33 -5.26
CA ASP A 327 10.05 10.97 -3.89
C ASP A 327 11.00 11.56 -2.85
N ASP A 328 12.30 11.65 -3.16
CA ASP A 328 13.31 12.28 -2.30
C ASP A 328 12.99 13.76 -2.02
N ARG A 329 12.63 14.50 -3.07
CA ARG A 329 12.23 15.91 -2.96
C ARG A 329 10.90 16.07 -2.24
N TYR A 330 9.93 15.21 -2.55
CA TYR A 330 8.63 15.21 -1.88
C TYR A 330 8.78 14.98 -0.37
N ASN A 331 9.56 13.97 0.01
CA ASN A 331 9.81 13.62 1.41
C ASN A 331 10.51 14.77 2.16
N ALA A 332 11.50 15.42 1.54
CA ALA A 332 12.18 16.56 2.14
C ALA A 332 11.23 17.74 2.40
N VAL A 333 10.38 18.10 1.42
CA VAL A 333 9.37 19.17 1.59
C VAL A 333 8.33 18.79 2.63
N LYS A 334 7.90 17.52 2.67
CA LYS A 334 6.95 17.04 3.69
C LYS A 334 7.55 17.04 5.08
N LYS A 335 8.81 16.64 5.24
CA LYS A 335 9.53 16.74 6.51
C LYS A 335 9.58 18.19 6.99
N LEU A 336 9.90 19.14 6.11
CA LEU A 336 9.87 20.55 6.44
C LEU A 336 8.48 20.99 6.91
N CYS A 337 7.45 20.82 6.08
CA CYS A 337 6.12 21.35 6.36
C CYS A 337 5.35 20.61 7.46
N CYS A 338 5.73 19.39 7.84
CA CYS A 338 5.02 18.61 8.86
C CYS A 338 5.79 18.49 10.19
N VAL A 339 7.12 18.68 10.18
CA VAL A 339 7.96 18.48 11.38
C VAL A 339 8.73 19.74 11.74
N GLU A 340 9.50 20.32 10.81
CA GLU A 340 10.42 21.43 11.12
C GLU A 340 9.72 22.80 11.18
N SER A 341 8.74 23.04 10.31
CA SER A 341 7.98 24.28 10.22
C SER A 341 6.53 23.95 9.84
N PRO A 342 5.70 23.58 10.84
CA PRO A 342 4.36 23.05 10.61
C PRO A 342 3.46 24.03 9.83
N VAL A 343 3.12 23.66 8.59
CA VAL A 343 2.18 24.38 7.73
C VAL A 343 1.52 23.39 6.77
N PRO A 344 0.19 23.47 6.55
CA PRO A 344 -0.46 22.67 5.52
C PRO A 344 0.22 22.85 4.16
N SER A 345 0.49 21.74 3.47
CA SER A 345 1.17 21.77 2.17
C SER A 345 0.48 20.92 1.10
N GLN A 346 0.43 21.45 -0.12
CA GLN A 346 -0.10 20.79 -1.31
C GLN A 346 0.98 20.71 -2.39
N VAL A 347 1.36 19.49 -2.77
CA VAL A 347 2.29 19.28 -3.89
C VAL A 347 1.49 19.00 -5.16
N ILE A 348 1.86 19.63 -6.26
CA ILE A 348 1.27 19.46 -7.59
C ILE A 348 2.39 19.12 -8.57
N ILE A 349 2.21 18.10 -9.41
CA ILE A 349 3.14 17.87 -10.53
C ILE A 349 2.72 18.77 -11.69
N ALA A 350 3.66 19.52 -12.27
CA ALA A 350 3.40 20.48 -13.34
C ALA A 350 2.66 19.86 -14.54
N LYS A 351 2.92 18.58 -14.84
CA LYS A 351 2.21 17.82 -15.88
C LYS A 351 0.70 17.68 -15.60
N THR A 352 0.29 17.59 -14.33
CA THR A 352 -1.12 17.42 -13.93
C THR A 352 -1.97 18.64 -14.30
N ILE A 353 -1.40 19.85 -14.17
CA ILE A 353 -2.07 21.12 -14.46
C ILE A 353 -1.65 21.71 -15.82
N GLY A 354 -0.77 21.03 -16.55
CA GLY A 354 -0.26 21.52 -17.84
C GLY A 354 -1.12 21.18 -19.06
N ASP A 355 -2.17 20.38 -18.89
CA ASP A 355 -3.14 20.04 -19.95
C ASP A 355 -4.41 20.89 -19.79
N PRO A 356 -4.68 21.88 -20.68
CA PRO A 356 -5.84 22.75 -20.57
C PRO A 356 -7.18 22.00 -20.51
N LYS A 357 -7.29 20.84 -21.16
CA LYS A 357 -8.53 20.04 -21.16
C LYS A 357 -8.83 19.42 -19.79
N LYS A 358 -7.79 19.19 -18.98
CA LYS A 358 -7.91 18.54 -17.67
C LYS A 358 -7.81 19.53 -16.51
N LEU A 359 -7.26 20.72 -16.75
CA LEU A 359 -6.98 21.73 -15.74
C LEU A 359 -8.15 21.95 -14.77
N ARG A 360 -9.38 22.18 -15.28
CA ARG A 360 -10.56 22.38 -14.42
C ARG A 360 -10.80 21.20 -13.48
N SER A 361 -10.88 19.98 -14.01
CA SER A 361 -11.16 18.77 -13.21
C SER A 361 -10.04 18.47 -12.19
N CYS A 362 -8.78 18.73 -12.54
CA CYS A 362 -7.66 18.59 -11.63
C CYS A 362 -7.71 19.64 -10.52
N THR A 363 -7.95 20.90 -10.88
CA THR A 363 -8.05 22.01 -9.93
C THR A 363 -9.23 21.83 -8.97
N GLN A 364 -10.38 21.35 -9.44
CA GLN A 364 -11.52 21.04 -8.57
C GLN A 364 -11.16 20.00 -7.50
N LYS A 365 -10.48 18.90 -7.87
CA LYS A 365 -10.03 17.89 -6.89
C LYS A 365 -8.99 18.44 -5.92
N ILE A 366 -8.07 19.27 -6.40
CA ILE A 366 -7.06 19.94 -5.56
C ILE A 366 -7.73 20.93 -4.59
N ALA A 367 -8.73 21.67 -5.03
CA ALA A 367 -9.50 22.62 -4.22
C ALA A 367 -10.17 21.92 -3.03
N LEU A 368 -10.86 20.80 -3.29
CA LEU A 368 -11.47 19.97 -2.26
C LEU A 368 -10.43 19.44 -1.25
N GLN A 369 -9.27 18.98 -1.74
CA GLN A 369 -8.18 18.50 -0.89
C GLN A 369 -7.61 19.61 0.00
N ILE A 370 -7.44 20.82 -0.53
CA ILE A 370 -6.96 21.97 0.24
C ILE A 370 -7.98 22.38 1.30
N ASN A 371 -9.27 22.45 0.97
CA ASN A 371 -10.32 22.79 1.93
C ASN A 371 -10.28 21.86 3.15
N VAL A 372 -10.16 20.55 2.93
CA VAL A 372 -10.04 19.55 4.03
C VAL A 372 -8.76 19.75 4.85
N LYS A 373 -7.63 20.05 4.20
CA LYS A 373 -6.35 20.31 4.90
C LYS A 373 -6.40 21.54 5.80
N LEU A 374 -7.28 22.49 5.48
CA LEU A 374 -7.51 23.70 6.27
C LEU A 374 -8.63 23.53 7.32
N GLY A 375 -9.21 22.33 7.41
CA GLY A 375 -10.23 21.99 8.40
C GLY A 375 -11.67 22.14 7.93
N GLY A 376 -11.89 22.40 6.64
CA GLY A 376 -13.22 22.49 6.04
C GLY A 376 -13.88 21.12 5.84
N GLU A 377 -15.20 21.14 5.64
CA GLU A 377 -16.07 19.96 5.52
C GLU A 377 -16.70 19.94 4.12
N LEU A 378 -16.54 18.85 3.38
CA LEU A 378 -16.98 18.79 1.98
C LEU A 378 -18.44 18.37 1.85
N TRP A 379 -18.75 17.20 2.37
CA TRP A 379 -20.05 16.54 2.30
C TRP A 379 -20.16 15.57 3.48
N ALA A 380 -21.38 15.13 3.80
CA ALA A 380 -21.66 14.21 4.89
C ALA A 380 -22.67 13.14 4.46
N VAL A 381 -22.76 12.07 5.24
CA VAL A 381 -23.86 11.08 5.17
C VAL A 381 -24.62 11.14 6.47
N LYS A 382 -25.92 10.86 6.43
CA LYS A 382 -26.74 10.83 7.63
C LYS A 382 -26.37 9.64 8.52
N ILE A 383 -25.82 9.92 9.70
CA ILE A 383 -25.60 8.91 10.74
C ILE A 383 -26.73 9.06 11.77
N PRO A 384 -27.67 8.10 11.87
CA PRO A 384 -28.86 8.25 12.72
C PRO A 384 -28.56 8.14 14.23
N MET A 385 -27.36 7.68 14.59
CA MET A 385 -26.93 7.50 15.97
C MET A 385 -26.25 8.75 16.52
N LYS A 386 -26.62 9.16 17.74
CA LYS A 386 -25.97 10.26 18.47
C LYS A 386 -24.82 9.79 19.35
N GLY A 387 -23.90 10.71 19.66
CA GLY A 387 -22.75 10.46 20.54
C GLY A 387 -21.82 9.38 19.98
N VAL A 388 -21.69 9.32 18.66
CA VAL A 388 -20.84 8.34 17.97
C VAL A 388 -19.46 8.94 17.71
N MET A 389 -18.44 8.13 17.94
CA MET A 389 -17.07 8.36 17.53
C MET A 389 -16.64 7.21 16.62
N MET A 390 -16.33 7.54 15.36
CA MET A 390 -15.75 6.60 14.40
C MET A 390 -14.23 6.68 14.52
N MET A 391 -13.54 5.56 14.56
CA MET A 391 -12.09 5.49 14.71
C MET A 391 -11.50 4.53 13.69
N GLY A 392 -10.38 4.90 13.08
CA GLY A 392 -9.59 4.05 12.19
C GLY A 392 -8.19 3.84 12.76
N ILE A 393 -7.69 2.61 12.70
CA ILE A 393 -6.33 2.24 13.13
C ILE A 393 -5.66 1.44 12.02
N ASP A 394 -4.54 1.97 11.51
CA ASP A 394 -3.71 1.32 10.50
C ASP A 394 -2.23 1.32 10.93
N THR A 395 -1.48 0.35 10.44
CA THR A 395 -0.10 0.07 10.83
C THR A 395 0.78 -0.10 9.60
N TYR A 396 1.74 0.80 9.46
CA TYR A 396 2.74 0.75 8.40
C TYR A 396 4.05 0.17 8.93
N HIS A 397 4.52 -0.91 8.31
CA HIS A 397 5.82 -1.51 8.58
C HIS A 397 6.81 -1.12 7.48
N GLU A 398 7.90 -0.46 7.86
CA GLU A 398 8.96 -0.15 6.91
C GLU A 398 9.73 -1.44 6.51
N LYS A 399 10.08 -1.58 5.23
CA LYS A 399 10.55 -2.84 4.64
C LYS A 399 11.99 -3.23 5.01
N SER A 400 12.70 -2.42 5.79
CA SER A 400 14.09 -2.66 6.15
C SER A 400 14.20 -3.59 7.38
N ARG A 401 15.34 -4.28 7.53
CA ARG A 401 15.48 -5.42 8.46
C ARG A 401 15.44 -5.03 9.95
N ASN A 402 15.52 -3.72 10.27
CA ASN A 402 15.46 -3.13 11.62
C ASN A 402 14.54 -1.89 11.66
N ALA A 403 13.52 -1.85 10.80
CA ALA A 403 12.73 -0.64 10.62
C ALA A 403 11.68 -0.46 11.71
N ASN A 404 11.45 0.79 12.11
CA ASN A 404 10.35 1.15 13.00
C ASN A 404 9.01 0.88 12.31
N SER A 405 8.01 0.56 13.11
CA SER A 405 6.62 0.49 12.65
C SER A 405 5.90 1.78 13.06
N TYR A 406 4.96 2.23 12.26
CA TYR A 406 4.18 3.43 12.54
C TYR A 406 2.70 3.07 12.60
N ALA A 407 2.08 3.32 13.74
CA ALA A 407 0.64 3.15 13.91
C ALA A 407 -0.05 4.51 13.81
N GLY A 408 -1.00 4.64 12.88
CA GLY A 408 -1.85 5.81 12.73
C GLY A 408 -3.21 5.56 13.35
N ILE A 409 -3.66 6.48 14.19
CA ILE A 409 -5.04 6.54 14.68
C ILE A 409 -5.72 7.78 14.10
N VAL A 410 -6.94 7.61 13.60
CA VAL A 410 -7.82 8.70 13.19
C VAL A 410 -9.16 8.56 13.89
N CYS A 411 -9.79 9.65 14.29
CA CYS A 411 -11.13 9.61 14.86
C CYS A 411 -11.99 10.80 14.45
N SER A 412 -13.29 10.57 14.30
CA SER A 412 -14.26 11.64 14.07
C SER A 412 -14.43 12.47 15.35
N ILE A 413 -14.55 13.78 15.18
CA ILE A 413 -14.68 14.73 16.31
C ILE A 413 -15.98 15.54 16.30
N ASN A 414 -16.82 15.39 15.28
CA ASN A 414 -18.11 16.07 15.18
C ASN A 414 -19.24 15.09 14.80
N GLU A 415 -20.48 15.48 15.05
CA GLU A 415 -21.67 14.62 14.88
C GLU A 415 -21.82 14.09 13.44
N ARG A 416 -21.53 14.92 12.43
CA ARG A 416 -21.59 14.54 11.01
C ARG A 416 -20.44 13.61 10.57
N CYS A 417 -19.47 13.33 11.45
CA CYS A 417 -18.26 12.54 11.17
C CYS A 417 -17.46 13.03 9.94
N THR A 418 -17.37 14.35 9.77
CA THR A 418 -16.69 15.02 8.65
C THR A 418 -15.35 15.62 9.04
N ARG A 419 -15.14 15.89 10.34
CA ARG A 419 -13.87 16.38 10.89
C ARG A 419 -13.17 15.27 11.65
N TRP A 420 -11.86 15.19 11.47
CA TRP A 420 -11.04 14.09 11.98
C TRP A 420 -9.86 14.61 12.79
N TYR A 421 -9.61 14.01 13.94
CA TYR A 421 -8.37 14.11 14.68
C TYR A 421 -7.48 12.92 14.32
N SER A 422 -6.19 13.15 14.17
CA SER A 422 -5.22 12.10 13.83
C SER A 422 -3.99 12.17 14.72
N ARG A 423 -3.45 11.01 15.06
CA ARG A 423 -2.15 10.91 15.74
C ARG A 423 -1.37 9.71 15.20
N VAL A 424 -0.05 9.85 15.16
CA VAL A 424 0.86 8.79 14.72
C VAL A 424 1.77 8.43 15.89
N CYS A 425 1.98 7.13 16.08
CA CYS A 425 2.87 6.58 17.10
C CYS A 425 3.95 5.77 16.41
N CYS A 426 5.21 6.03 16.78
CA CYS A 426 6.35 5.23 16.35
C CYS A 426 6.49 4.04 17.31
N GLN A 427 6.77 2.86 16.76
CA GLN A 427 6.94 1.62 17.50
C GLN A 427 8.28 1.00 17.15
N ASN A 428 9.03 0.65 18.19
CA ASN A 428 10.29 -0.06 18.02
C ASN A 428 10.02 -1.53 17.62
N PRO A 429 10.92 -2.21 16.90
CA PRO A 429 10.69 -3.57 16.38
C PRO A 429 10.36 -4.67 17.40
N HIS A 430 10.40 -4.37 18.70
CA HIS A 430 10.19 -5.29 19.81
C HIS A 430 9.06 -4.85 20.76
N GLU A 431 8.37 -3.75 20.44
CA GLU A 431 7.27 -3.23 21.26
C GLU A 431 5.92 -3.73 20.75
N GLU A 432 5.00 -4.03 21.67
CA GLU A 432 3.62 -4.35 21.33
C GLU A 432 2.91 -3.11 20.77
N LEU A 433 2.09 -3.33 19.73
CA LEU A 433 1.35 -2.30 19.02
C LEU A 433 0.61 -1.34 19.96
N VAL A 434 0.02 -1.92 21.00
CA VAL A 434 -0.96 -1.28 21.85
C VAL A 434 -0.34 -0.27 22.82
N ASN A 435 0.91 -0.49 23.26
CA ASN A 435 1.57 0.38 24.21
C ASN A 435 1.72 1.81 23.67
N GLY A 436 2.06 1.94 22.39
CA GLY A 436 2.10 3.24 21.70
C GLY A 436 0.70 3.81 21.41
N LEU A 437 -0.33 2.96 21.29
CA LEU A 437 -1.69 3.38 20.95
C LEU A 437 -2.47 3.95 22.15
N LYS A 438 -2.26 3.45 23.38
CA LYS A 438 -3.01 3.93 24.57
C LYS A 438 -2.99 5.47 24.73
N PRO A 439 -1.83 6.16 24.70
CA PRO A 439 -1.80 7.62 24.82
C PRO A 439 -2.49 8.35 23.67
N ALA A 440 -2.45 7.76 22.47
CA ALA A 440 -3.08 8.34 21.29
C ALA A 440 -4.61 8.19 21.32
N PHE A 441 -5.09 7.05 21.80
CA PHE A 441 -6.49 6.77 22.05
C PHE A 441 -7.09 7.71 23.11
N VAL A 442 -6.39 7.90 24.23
CA VAL A 442 -6.79 8.87 25.26
C VAL A 442 -6.83 10.29 24.69
N ALA A 443 -5.83 10.71 23.91
CA ALA A 443 -5.84 12.03 23.29
C ALA A 443 -6.99 12.20 22.29
N ALA A 444 -7.35 11.16 21.55
CA ALA A 444 -8.49 11.16 20.63
C ALA A 444 -9.81 11.41 21.37
N ILE A 445 -10.06 10.74 22.50
CA ILE A 445 -11.28 10.94 23.30
C ILE A 445 -11.29 12.32 23.97
N ARG A 446 -10.14 12.78 24.50
CA ARG A 446 -10.01 14.16 25.00
C ARG A 446 -10.36 15.17 23.91
N LYS A 447 -9.88 14.95 22.69
CA LYS A 447 -10.19 15.86 21.58
C LYS A 447 -11.68 15.86 21.22
N TYR A 448 -12.33 14.70 21.27
CA TYR A 448 -13.77 14.61 21.10
C TYR A 448 -14.50 15.41 22.19
N TYR A 449 -14.10 15.26 23.46
CA TYR A 449 -14.69 15.99 24.58
C TYR A 449 -14.48 17.51 24.47
N GLU A 450 -13.29 17.96 24.06
CA GLU A 450 -12.99 19.39 23.83
C GLU A 450 -13.96 20.03 22.83
N VAL A 451 -14.38 19.29 21.80
CA VAL A 451 -15.23 19.79 20.71
C VAL A 451 -16.72 19.65 21.04
N ASN A 452 -17.12 18.56 21.68
CA ASN A 452 -18.54 18.24 21.89
C ASN A 452 -19.02 18.54 23.32
N HIS A 453 -18.12 18.85 24.25
CA HIS A 453 -18.39 19.02 25.69
C HIS A 453 -19.10 17.81 26.33
N ALA A 454 -18.96 16.63 25.70
CA ALA A 454 -19.52 15.36 26.13
C ALA A 454 -18.61 14.22 25.66
N LEU A 455 -18.55 13.14 26.44
CA LEU A 455 -17.83 11.93 26.05
C LEU A 455 -18.67 11.11 25.05
N PRO A 456 -18.04 10.39 24.11
CA PRO A 456 -18.76 9.57 23.15
C PRO A 456 -19.47 8.40 23.85
N GLN A 457 -20.73 8.15 23.50
CA GLN A 457 -21.49 7.03 24.06
C GLN A 457 -21.22 5.72 23.30
N ARG A 458 -20.80 5.83 22.03
CA ARG A 458 -20.57 4.72 21.11
C ARG A 458 -19.26 4.94 20.38
N VAL A 459 -18.38 3.95 20.38
CA VAL A 459 -17.09 4.00 19.68
C VAL A 459 -17.01 2.84 18.70
N PHE A 460 -16.88 3.15 17.41
CA PHE A 460 -16.64 2.15 16.36
C PHE A 460 -15.18 2.23 15.95
N ILE A 461 -14.46 1.12 16.04
CA ILE A 461 -13.02 1.04 15.74
C ILE A 461 -12.86 0.14 14.51
N PHE A 462 -12.42 0.72 13.40
CA PHE A 462 -12.04 0.02 12.17
C PHE A 462 -10.52 -0.23 12.20
N ARG A 463 -10.11 -1.50 12.30
CA ARG A 463 -8.71 -1.91 12.39
C ARG A 463 -8.29 -2.61 11.09
N ASP A 464 -7.42 -1.97 10.33
CA ASP A 464 -6.86 -2.49 9.06
C ASP A 464 -5.54 -3.24 9.30
N GLY A 465 -5.13 -4.13 8.40
CA GLY A 465 -3.81 -4.76 8.43
C GLY A 465 -3.65 -5.89 9.46
N VAL A 466 -4.74 -6.47 9.93
CA VAL A 466 -4.74 -7.67 10.79
C VAL A 466 -5.03 -8.90 9.93
N GLY A 467 -4.03 -9.78 9.76
CA GLY A 467 -4.22 -11.05 9.07
C GLY A 467 -4.95 -12.08 9.96
N ASP A 468 -5.50 -13.13 9.34
CA ASP A 468 -6.28 -14.17 10.04
C ASP A 468 -5.54 -14.79 11.23
N GLY A 469 -4.23 -15.03 11.06
CA GLY A 469 -3.37 -15.56 12.13
C GLY A 469 -3.16 -14.63 13.33
N GLN A 470 -3.60 -13.37 13.24
CA GLN A 470 -3.48 -12.36 14.30
C GLN A 470 -4.82 -11.98 14.92
N LEU A 471 -5.96 -12.43 14.37
CA LEU A 471 -7.30 -12.10 14.85
C LEU A 471 -7.48 -12.39 16.34
N ARG A 472 -7.06 -13.58 16.77
CA ARG A 472 -7.14 -14.00 18.18
C ARG A 472 -6.32 -13.09 19.08
N TYR A 473 -5.11 -12.73 18.66
CA TYR A 473 -4.25 -11.81 19.41
C TYR A 473 -4.90 -10.42 19.53
N THR A 474 -5.45 -9.89 18.42
CA THR A 474 -6.16 -8.60 18.44
C THR A 474 -7.36 -8.64 19.38
N ALA A 475 -8.19 -9.68 19.33
CA ALA A 475 -9.38 -9.81 20.17
C ALA A 475 -9.05 -10.01 21.66
N GLU A 476 -8.08 -10.87 22.00
CA GLU A 476 -7.74 -11.22 23.38
C GLU A 476 -6.80 -10.21 24.05
N PHE A 477 -6.00 -9.46 23.29
CA PHE A 477 -4.98 -8.56 23.85
C PHE A 477 -5.15 -7.10 23.44
N GLU A 478 -5.40 -6.78 22.17
CA GLU A 478 -5.48 -5.39 21.72
C GLU A 478 -6.79 -4.71 22.17
N VAL A 479 -7.92 -5.38 22.00
CA VAL A 479 -9.25 -4.82 22.34
C VAL A 479 -9.40 -4.54 23.85
N PRO A 480 -9.03 -5.45 24.77
CA PRO A 480 -9.12 -5.18 26.20
C PRO A 480 -8.25 -3.99 26.63
N GLN A 481 -7.03 -3.91 26.12
CA GLN A 481 -6.10 -2.82 26.41
C GLN A 481 -6.59 -1.45 25.91
N LEU A 482 -7.27 -1.39 24.76
CA LEU A 482 -7.93 -0.17 24.29
C LEU A 482 -9.14 0.18 25.18
N THR A 483 -9.89 -0.83 25.62
CA THR A 483 -11.07 -0.64 26.47
C THR A 483 -10.69 -0.13 27.88
N GLU A 484 -9.56 -0.58 28.43
CA GLU A 484 -9.00 -0.04 29.68
C GLU A 484 -8.76 1.47 29.62
N CYS A 485 -8.52 2.03 28.44
CA CYS A 485 -8.26 3.45 28.29
C CYS A 485 -9.47 4.32 28.67
N PHE A 486 -10.70 3.79 28.60
CA PHE A 486 -11.91 4.53 29.00
C PHE A 486 -11.93 4.88 30.49
N ALA A 487 -11.32 4.07 31.35
CA ALA A 487 -11.24 4.35 32.79
C ALA A 487 -10.52 5.68 33.10
N ASN A 488 -9.70 6.21 32.19
CA ASN A 488 -9.05 7.52 32.32
C ASN A 488 -10.04 8.71 32.31
N PHE A 489 -11.30 8.48 31.96
CA PHE A 489 -12.33 9.52 31.87
C PHE A 489 -13.41 9.40 32.95
N GLY A 490 -13.20 8.53 33.95
CA GLY A 490 -14.11 8.28 35.07
C GLY A 490 -14.38 6.79 35.24
N ALA A 491 -14.47 6.34 36.49
CA ALA A 491 -14.69 4.93 36.80
C ALA A 491 -16.01 4.37 36.25
N GLU A 492 -17.02 5.23 36.09
CA GLU A 492 -18.35 4.86 35.57
C GLU A 492 -18.46 4.97 34.05
N TYR A 493 -17.45 5.52 33.36
CA TYR A 493 -17.53 5.74 31.93
C TYR A 493 -17.25 4.45 31.15
N GLN A 494 -18.33 3.84 30.64
CA GLN A 494 -18.29 2.62 29.84
C GLN A 494 -19.08 2.81 28.54
N PRO A 495 -18.45 3.32 27.46
CA PRO A 495 -19.11 3.46 26.18
C PRO A 495 -19.37 2.10 25.54
N LYS A 496 -20.35 2.03 24.62
CA LYS A 496 -20.53 0.85 23.78
C LYS A 496 -19.46 0.83 22.70
N VAL A 497 -18.72 -0.27 22.60
CA VAL A 497 -17.59 -0.40 21.67
C VAL A 497 -17.88 -1.50 20.66
N ALA A 498 -17.59 -1.22 19.38
CA ALA A 498 -17.55 -2.23 18.33
C ALA A 498 -16.19 -2.14 17.63
N VAL A 499 -15.48 -3.27 17.55
CA VAL A 499 -14.21 -3.37 16.82
C VAL A 499 -14.44 -4.20 15.57
N LEU A 500 -14.15 -3.62 14.41
CA LEU A 500 -14.32 -4.21 13.09
C LEU A 500 -12.95 -4.38 12.45
N ILE A 501 -12.60 -5.61 12.11
CA ILE A 501 -11.39 -5.89 11.31
C ILE A 501 -11.71 -5.64 9.84
N VAL A 502 -10.84 -4.89 9.17
CA VAL A 502 -10.95 -4.59 7.74
C VAL A 502 -9.77 -5.28 7.03
N GLN A 503 -10.05 -6.03 5.97
CA GLN A 503 -9.07 -6.83 5.20
C GLN A 503 -9.15 -6.57 3.70
#